data_AF-A0A0B6ZA08-F1
#
_entry.id   AF-A0A0B6ZA08-F1
#
_cell.length_a   1.000
_cell.length_b   1.000
_cell.length_c   1.000
_cell.angle_alpha   90.00
_cell.angle_beta   90.00
_cell.angle_gamma   90.00
#
_symmetry.space_group_name_H-M   'P 1'
#
loop_
_entity.id
_entity.type
_entity.pdbx_description
1 polymer ?
#
loop_
_entity_poly.entity_id
_entity_poly.type
_entity_poly.pdbx_seq_one_letter_code
_entity_poly.pdbx_strand_id
1 'polypeptide(L)' 'MLTCFTFRALQFPGEAWLRICVANCSVSLITIQPDGLVVLEMMGDHGHIDPERITFH' A
#
# COMPACT_ATOMS: atom_id res chain seq x y z
N MET A 1 1.00 -3.77 -8.69
CA MET A 1 1.62 -2.54 -9.24
C MET A 1 1.77 -1.43 -8.19
N LEU A 2 0.72 -1.14 -7.39
CA LEU A 2 0.76 -0.16 -6.28
C LEU A 2 1.74 -0.52 -5.14
N THR A 3 1.90 -1.81 -4.83
CA THR A 3 2.85 -2.29 -3.81
C THR A 3 4.30 -1.96 -4.19
N CYS A 4 4.73 -2.27 -5.41
CA CYS A 4 6.09 -1.96 -5.87
C CYS A 4 6.42 -0.46 -5.79
N PHE A 5 5.46 0.41 -6.11
CA PHE A 5 5.63 1.86 -5.99
C PHE A 5 5.79 2.30 -4.53
N THR A 6 4.91 1.82 -3.64
CA THR A 6 4.93 2.13 -2.21
C THR A 6 6.26 1.70 -1.57
N PHE A 7 6.70 0.49 -1.86
CA PHE A 7 7.97 -0.05 -1.36
C PHE A 7 9.18 0.74 -1.85
N ARG A 8 9.14 1.22 -3.11
CA ARG A 8 10.22 2.03 -3.66
C ARG A 8 10.23 3.45 -3.11
N ALA A 9 9.06 4.05 -2.87
CA ALA A 9 8.94 5.35 -2.24
C ALA A 9 9.48 5.33 -0.79
N LEU A 10 9.26 4.23 -0.07
CA LEU A 10 9.77 4.01 1.29
C LEU A 10 11.21 3.49 1.34
N GLN A 11 11.88 3.35 0.19
CA GLN A 11 13.27 2.83 0.09
C GLN A 11 13.45 1.40 0.63
N PHE A 12 12.37 0.62 0.72
CA PHE A 12 12.45 -0.78 1.12
C PHE A 12 12.98 -1.67 -0.03
N PRO A 13 13.55 -2.84 0.31
CA PRO A 13 14.10 -3.75 -0.68
C PRO A 13 13.03 -4.23 -1.66
N GLY A 14 13.42 -4.37 -2.92
CA GLY A 14 12.56 -4.72 -4.03
C GLY A 14 11.95 -6.12 -3.96
N GLU A 15 12.29 -6.97 -2.98
CA GLU A 15 11.59 -8.23 -2.72
C GLU A 15 10.52 -8.12 -1.62
N ALA A 16 10.48 -7.02 -0.87
CA ALA A 16 9.59 -6.88 0.28
C ALA A 16 8.10 -6.78 -0.11
N TRP A 17 7.79 -6.38 -1.34
CA TRP A 17 6.42 -6.39 -1.87
C TRP A 17 5.78 -7.78 -1.90
N LEU A 18 6.55 -8.86 -1.99
CA LEU A 18 6.03 -10.22 -1.94
C LEU A 18 5.52 -10.61 -0.55
N ARG A 19 5.89 -9.85 0.49
CA ARG A 19 5.49 -10.11 1.89
C ARG A 19 4.17 -9.44 2.26
N ILE A 20 3.57 -8.69 1.33
CA ILE A 20 2.33 -7.95 1.59
C ILE A 20 1.26 -8.36 0.59
N CYS A 21 0.10 -8.71 1.12
CA CYS A 21 -1.10 -9.01 0.35
C CYS A 21 -2.09 -7.84 0.51
N VAL A 22 -2.56 -7.30 -0.61
CA VAL A 22 -3.37 -6.07 -0.66
C VAL A 22 -4.69 -6.43 -1.33
N ALA A 23 -5.82 -6.12 -0.67
CA ALA A 23 -7.14 -6.45 -1.21
C ALA A 23 -7.42 -5.69 -2.52
N ASN A 24 -8.24 -6.28 -3.38
CA ASN A 24 -8.74 -5.61 -4.57
C ASN A 24 -9.52 -4.35 -4.18
N CYS A 25 -9.31 -3.27 -4.96
CA CYS A 25 -9.87 -1.93 -4.68
C CYS A 25 -9.49 -1.33 -3.32
N SER A 26 -8.48 -1.86 -2.64
CA SER A 26 -8.01 -1.24 -1.40
C SER A 26 -7.24 0.04 -1.66
N VAL A 27 -7.27 0.94 -0.67
CA VAL A 27 -6.67 2.27 -0.71
C VAL A 27 -5.39 2.25 0.10
N SER A 28 -4.34 2.87 -0.44
CA SER A 28 -3.09 3.11 0.28
C SER A 28 -2.78 4.60 0.24
N LEU A 29 -2.46 5.18 1.39
CA LEU A 29 -2.19 6.60 1.57
C LEU A 29 -0.72 6.81 1.89
N ILE A 30 -0.05 7.56 1.02
CA ILE A 30 1.36 7.92 1.14
C ILE A 30 1.45 9.44 1.10
N THR A 31 2.13 10.01 2.08
CA THR A 31 2.39 11.43 2.19
C THR A 31 3.87 11.69 1.95
N ILE A 32 4.18 12.55 0.97
CA ILE A 32 5.55 12.98 0.66
C ILE A 32 5.69 14.42 1.14
N GLN A 33 6.56 14.62 2.13
CA GLN A 33 6.82 15.94 2.69
C GLN A 33 7.79 16.74 1.79
N PRO A 34 7.79 18.09 1.88
CA PRO A 34 8.66 18.94 1.06
C PRO A 34 10.15 18.70 1.29
N ASP A 35 10.54 18.16 2.45
CA ASP A 35 11.91 17.77 2.80
C ASP A 35 12.33 16.40 2.22
N GLY A 36 11.42 15.72 1.52
CA GLY A 36 11.64 14.40 0.93
C GLY A 36 11.32 13.24 1.87
N LEU A 37 10.83 13.49 3.09
CA LEU A 37 10.38 12.44 3.98
C LEU A 37 9.10 11.80 3.46
N VAL A 38 9.14 10.48 3.25
CA VAL A 38 7.98 9.69 2.80
C VAL A 38 7.38 8.98 4.00
N VAL A 39 6.09 9.21 4.23
CA VAL A 39 5.31 8.59 5.31
C VAL A 39 4.21 7.74 4.68
N LEU A 40 4.12 6.49 5.12
CA LEU A 40 3.01 5.61 4.81
C LEU A 40 2.00 5.68 5.95
N GLU A 41 0.85 6.30 5.70
CA GLU A 41 -0.19 6.46 6.72
C GLU A 41 -1.14 5.26 6.74
N MET A 42 -1.43 4.71 5.57
CA MET A 42 -2.34 3.57 5.45
C MET A 42 -1.95 2.70 4.25
N MET A 43 -2.03 1.39 4.40
CA MET A 43 -1.71 0.44 3.33
C MET A 43 -2.79 -0.63 3.24
N GLY A 44 -3.36 -0.78 2.04
CA GLY A 44 -4.34 -1.81 1.75
C GLY A 44 -5.65 -1.69 2.53
N ASP A 45 -6.09 -0.47 2.84
CA ASP A 45 -7.37 -0.23 3.51
C ASP A 45 -8.55 -0.61 2.62
N HIS A 46 -9.42 -1.45 3.17
CA HIS A 46 -10.63 -1.94 2.54
C HIS A 46 -11.82 -1.85 3.51
N GLY A 47 -11.71 -1.05 4.58
CA GLY A 47 -12.80 -0.90 5.56
C GLY A 47 -14.09 -0.30 4.99
N HIS A 48 -14.02 0.34 3.81
CA HIS A 48 -15.17 0.86 3.08
C HIS A 48 -15.86 -0.20 2.18
N ILE A 49 -15.29 -1.41 2.07
CA ILE A 49 -15.81 -2.50 1.25
C ILE A 49 -16.57 -3.47 2.15
N ASP A 50 -17.74 -3.93 1.70
CA ASP A 50 -18.48 -4.98 2.41
C ASP A 50 -17.61 -6.23 2.61
N PRO A 51 -17.60 -6.84 3.82
CA PRO A 51 -16.70 -7.96 4.13
C PRO A 51 -16.78 -9.13 3.15
N GLU A 52 -17.98 -9.41 2.63
CA GLU A 52 -18.24 -10.51 1.68
C GLU A 52 -17.67 -10.26 0.28
N ARG A 53 -17.29 -9.01 -0.02
CA ARG A 53 -16.79 -8.58 -1.34
C ARG A 53 -15.27 -8.38 -1.36
N ILE A 54 -14.61 -8.54 -0.22
CA ILE A 54 -13.16 -8.42 -0.12
C ILE A 54 -12.53 -9.63 -0.82
N THR A 55 -11.73 -9.37 -1.84
CA THR A 55 -11.00 -10.40 -2.59
C THR A 55 -9.53 -10.03 -2.67
N PHE A 56 -8.66 -11.03 -2.70
CA PHE A 56 -7.21 -10.89 -2.86
C PHE A 56 -6.80 -11.68 -4.09
N HIS A 57 -5.95 -11.12 -4.95
CA HIS A 57 -5.50 -11.74 -6.19
C HIS A 57 -3.97 -11.70 -6.31
#